data_AF-A0A373HU73-F1
#
_entry.id   AF-A0A373HU73-F1
#
_cell.length_a   1.000
_cell.length_b   1.000
_cell.length_c   1.000
_cell.angle_alpha   90.00
_cell.angle_beta   90.00
_cell.angle_gamma   90.00
#
_symmetry.space_group_name_H-M   'P 1'
#
loop_
_entity.id
_entity.type
_entity.pdbx_description
1 polymer ?
#
loop_
_entity_poly.entity_id
_entity_poly.type
_entity_poly.pdbx_seq_one_letter_code
_entity_poly.pdbx_strand_id
1 'polypeptide(L)'
;MNKFIRNIDKVYSIILSILTIAMDKHWILFMVLLLLNVLDTLTGWIKSRINNKENSMAGLKGIAKKVAQWILVLLSFIIPVCFEELGKIIHIDLAILTFLGWYVLISLIINEYRSILENLVEAGFDVPQILVKGLEVASQNIESIVENNE
;
A
#
# COMPACT_ATOMS: atom_id res chain seq x y z
N MET A 1 35.37 13.09 3.31
CA MET A 1 33.95 12.73 3.07
C MET A 1 33.23 13.93 2.46
N ASN A 2 32.77 13.83 1.21
CA ASN A 2 32.23 14.96 0.46
C ASN A 2 30.99 15.57 1.14
N LYS A 3 30.87 16.91 1.13
CA LYS A 3 29.72 17.66 1.68
C LYS A 3 28.38 17.17 1.09
N PHE A 4 28.40 16.70 -0.15
CA PHE A 4 27.27 16.07 -0.85
C PHE A 4 26.80 14.77 -0.19
N ILE A 5 27.72 13.84 0.10
CA ILE A 5 27.40 12.55 0.75
C ILE A 5 26.77 12.81 2.11
N ARG A 6 27.35 13.73 2.90
CA ARG A 6 26.82 14.13 4.20
C ARG A 6 25.41 14.72 4.15
N ASN A 7 25.02 15.36 3.04
CA ASN A 7 23.67 15.90 2.88
C ASN A 7 22.66 14.80 2.54
N ILE A 8 23.04 13.82 1.73
CA ILE A 8 22.21 12.63 1.43
C ILE A 8 21.97 11.83 2.72
N ASP A 9 23.01 11.60 3.52
CA ASP A 9 22.92 10.84 4.78
C ASP A 9 21.91 11.49 5.75
N LYS A 10 21.88 12.83 5.81
CA LYS A 10 20.93 13.58 6.65
C LYS A 10 19.49 13.40 6.19
N VAL A 11 19.22 13.54 4.90
CA VAL A 11 17.87 13.37 4.34
C VAL A 11 17.39 11.93 4.59
N TYR A 12 18.26 10.96 4.33
CA TYR A 12 17.99 9.55 4.63
C TYR A 12 17.67 9.33 6.10
N SER A 13 18.46 9.91 7.01
CA SER A 13 18.25 9.78 8.46
C SER A 13 16.93 10.37 8.93
N ILE A 14 16.49 11.51 8.36
CA ILE A 14 15.19 12.13 8.68
C ILE A 14 14.04 11.24 8.22
N ILE A 15 14.10 10.75 6.96
CA ILE A 15 13.09 9.84 6.41
C ILE A 15 12.98 8.58 7.28
N LEU A 16 14.13 7.99 7.63
CA LEU A 16 14.19 6.79 8.45
C LEU A 16 13.62 7.04 9.86
N SER A 17 13.88 8.22 10.44
CA SER A 17 13.34 8.59 11.75
C SER A 17 11.82 8.72 11.75
N ILE A 18 11.25 9.40 10.74
CA ILE A 18 9.79 9.52 10.57
C ILE A 18 9.16 8.13 10.42
N LEU A 19 9.75 7.29 9.57
CA LEU A 19 9.25 5.93 9.35
C LEU A 19 9.36 5.07 10.62
N THR A 20 10.45 5.19 11.38
CA THR A 20 10.64 4.49 12.65
C THR A 20 9.58 4.89 13.67
N ILE A 21 9.29 6.19 13.79
CA ILE A 21 8.22 6.69 14.67
C ILE A 21 6.86 6.15 14.24
N ALA A 22 6.56 6.16 12.94
CA ALA A 22 5.31 5.62 12.41
C ALA A 22 5.18 4.11 12.68
N MET A 23 6.28 3.36 12.57
CA MET A 23 6.30 1.91 12.81
C MET A 23 6.29 1.54 14.29
N ASP A 24 6.87 2.32 15.20
CA ASP A 24 7.15 1.91 16.59
C ASP A 24 5.93 1.30 17.31
N LYS A 25 4.79 1.98 17.28
CA LYS A 25 3.56 1.52 17.96
C LYS A 25 2.69 0.56 17.14
N HIS A 26 2.76 0.64 15.82
CA HIS A 26 1.82 -0.03 14.90
C HIS A 26 2.51 -0.87 13.82
N TRP A 27 3.75 -1.31 14.07
CA TRP A 27 4.58 -2.10 13.14
C TRP A 27 3.84 -3.35 12.61
N ILE A 28 2.92 -3.90 13.40
CA ILE A 28 2.10 -5.05 13.02
C ILE A 28 1.32 -4.81 11.72
N LEU A 29 0.85 -3.59 11.45
CA LEU A 29 0.10 -3.26 10.23
C LEU A 29 0.99 -3.36 8.98
N PHE A 30 2.25 -2.92 9.11
CA PHE A 30 3.24 -3.05 8.04
C PHE A 30 3.62 -4.52 7.79
N MET A 31 3.72 -5.32 8.85
CA MET A 31 3.95 -6.76 8.74
C MET A 31 2.78 -7.50 8.10
N VAL A 32 1.55 -7.11 8.40
CA VAL A 32 0.36 -7.64 7.73
C VAL A 32 0.41 -7.32 6.23
N LEU A 33 0.72 -6.07 5.85
CA LEU A 33 0.88 -5.72 4.43
C LEU A 33 2.00 -6.53 3.77
N LEU A 34 3.13 -6.72 4.44
CA LEU A 34 4.24 -7.53 3.93
C LEU A 34 3.82 -8.99 3.72
N LEU A 35 3.15 -9.58 4.71
CA LEU A 35 2.63 -10.94 4.64
C LEU A 35 1.64 -11.10 3.49
N LEU A 36 0.70 -10.16 3.34
CA LEU A 36 -0.26 -10.17 2.24
C LEU A 36 0.42 -10.05 0.88
N ASN A 37 1.42 -9.18 0.72
CA ASN A 37 2.19 -9.08 -0.52
C ASN A 37 2.89 -10.40 -0.90
N VAL A 38 3.44 -11.11 0.09
CA VAL A 38 4.04 -12.43 -0.11
C VAL A 38 2.98 -13.46 -0.50
N LEU A 39 1.86 -13.53 0.23
CA LEU A 39 0.76 -14.45 -0.07
C LEU A 39 0.14 -14.17 -1.45
N ASP A 40 -0.02 -12.91 -1.83
CA ASP A 40 -0.53 -12.53 -3.15
C ASP A 40 0.42 -12.98 -4.26
N THR A 41 1.72 -12.79 -4.07
CA THR A 41 2.72 -13.24 -5.05
C THR A 41 2.71 -14.77 -5.19
N LEU A 42 2.58 -15.50 -4.08
CA LEU A 42 2.49 -16.96 -4.07
C LEU A 42 1.21 -17.46 -4.75
N THR A 43 0.05 -16.88 -4.40
CA THR A 43 -1.25 -17.25 -5.00
C THR A 43 -1.30 -16.90 -6.48
N GLY A 44 -0.75 -15.76 -6.89
CA GLY A 44 -0.59 -15.38 -8.30
C GLY A 44 0.31 -16.34 -9.08
N TRP A 45 1.38 -16.84 -8.46
CA TRP A 45 2.23 -17.86 -9.07
C TRP A 45 1.51 -19.21 -9.22
N ILE A 46 0.80 -19.67 -8.18
CA ILE A 46 -0.02 -20.89 -8.22
C ILE A 46 -1.05 -20.81 -9.35
N LYS A 47 -1.78 -19.70 -9.43
CA LYS A 47 -2.74 -19.40 -10.51
C LYS A 47 -2.09 -19.48 -11.90
N SER A 48 -0.94 -18.84 -12.09
CA SER A 48 -0.24 -18.83 -13.39
C SER A 48 0.19 -20.22 -13.83
N ARG A 49 0.65 -21.03 -12.88
CA ARG A 49 1.06 -22.42 -13.11
C ARG A 49 -0.12 -23.32 -13.46
N ILE A 50 -1.23 -23.24 -12.72
CA ILE A 50 -2.44 -24.03 -12.99
C ILE A 50 -3.01 -23.69 -14.38
N ASN A 51 -3.00 -22.42 -14.75
CA ASN A 51 -3.52 -21.95 -16.03
C ASN A 51 -2.55 -22.12 -17.20
N ASN A 52 -1.37 -22.73 -17.00
CA ASN A 52 -0.31 -22.89 -18.01
C ASN A 52 0.05 -21.57 -18.75
N LYS A 53 -0.16 -20.43 -18.10
CA LYS A 53 0.14 -19.08 -18.62
C LYS A 53 1.34 -18.50 -17.89
N GLU A 54 2.44 -19.24 -17.88
CA GLU A 54 3.68 -18.76 -17.28
C GLU A 54 4.29 -17.68 -18.16
N ASN A 55 4.14 -16.42 -17.76
CA ASN A 55 4.79 -15.29 -18.41
C ASN A 55 5.67 -14.58 -17.39
N SER A 56 6.99 -14.62 -17.61
CA SER A 56 7.99 -13.94 -16.79
C SER A 56 7.71 -12.43 -16.65
N MET A 57 7.15 -11.81 -17.70
CA MET A 57 6.76 -10.39 -17.69
C MET A 57 5.63 -10.09 -16.71
N ALA A 58 4.69 -11.05 -16.53
CA ALA A 58 3.60 -10.90 -15.58
C ALA A 58 4.10 -10.99 -14.13
N GLY A 59 5.05 -11.90 -13.85
CA GLY A 59 5.70 -12.00 -12.55
C GLY A 59 6.50 -10.75 -12.18
N LEU A 60 7.28 -10.22 -13.11
CA LEU A 60 8.03 -8.97 -12.92
C LEU A 60 7.09 -7.77 -12.67
N LYS A 61 5.98 -7.69 -13.42
CA LYS A 61 4.95 -6.67 -13.20
C LYS A 61 4.31 -6.78 -11.81
N GLY A 62 4.10 -8.01 -11.32
CA GLY A 62 3.63 -8.27 -9.97
C GLY A 62 4.57 -7.71 -8.90
N ILE A 63 5.88 -8.01 -9.00
CA ILE A 63 6.89 -7.49 -8.09
C ILE A 63 6.97 -5.96 -8.15
N ALA A 64 6.97 -5.38 -9.36
CA ALA A 64 6.99 -3.93 -9.54
C ALA A 64 5.78 -3.24 -8.89
N LYS A 65 4.59 -3.86 -8.96
CA LYS A 65 3.39 -3.39 -8.25
C LYS A 65 3.62 -3.35 -6.74
N LYS A 66 4.22 -4.40 -6.15
CA LYS A 66 4.50 -4.45 -4.70
C LYS A 66 5.49 -3.37 -4.27
N VAL A 67 6.54 -3.15 -5.06
CA VAL A 67 7.51 -2.06 -4.80
C VAL A 67 6.83 -0.70 -4.85
N ALA A 68 5.97 -0.46 -5.84
CA ALA A 68 5.20 0.78 -5.93
C ALA A 68 4.30 1.01 -4.71
N GLN A 69 3.69 -0.04 -4.15
CA GLN A 69 2.89 0.06 -2.92
C GLN A 69 3.72 0.51 -1.71
N TRP A 70 4.94 -0.01 -1.55
CA TRP A 70 5.83 0.42 -0.47
C TRP A 70 6.31 1.88 -0.64
N ILE A 71 6.50 2.33 -1.88
CA ILE A 71 6.76 3.74 -2.17
C ILE A 71 5.54 4.59 -1.77
N LEU A 72 4.32 4.16 -2.08
CA LEU A 72 3.09 4.85 -1.67
C LEU A 72 2.95 4.93 -0.16
N VAL A 73 3.25 3.85 0.57
CA VAL A 73 3.29 3.86 2.05
C VAL A 73 4.26 4.93 2.53
N LEU A 74 5.50 4.94 2.03
CA LEU A 74 6.51 5.93 2.44
C LEU A 74 6.05 7.36 2.16
N LEU A 75 5.52 7.64 0.97
CA LEU A 75 5.01 8.96 0.61
C LEU A 75 3.83 9.39 1.50
N SER A 76 2.93 8.46 1.81
CA SER A 76 1.73 8.75 2.60
C SER A 76 2.02 9.20 4.04
N PHE A 77 3.18 8.84 4.61
CA PHE A 77 3.63 9.29 5.93
C PHE A 77 4.54 10.53 5.88
N ILE A 78 5.23 10.79 4.76
CA ILE A 78 6.07 11.99 4.59
C ILE A 78 5.22 13.21 4.24
N ILE A 79 4.26 13.04 3.34
CA ILE A 79 3.44 14.14 2.82
C ILE A 79 2.74 14.92 3.95
N PRO A 80 2.13 14.30 4.97
CA PRO A 80 1.52 15.01 6.09
C PRO A 80 2.49 15.94 6.84
N VAL A 81 3.76 15.54 7.00
CA VAL A 81 4.79 16.39 7.63
C VAL A 81 5.01 17.68 6.82
N CYS A 82 5.03 17.58 5.48
CA CYS A 82 5.11 18.76 4.62
C CYS A 82 3.86 19.64 4.76
N PHE A 83 2.68 19.04 4.85
CA PHE A 83 1.43 19.78 5.03
C PHE A 83 1.33 20.47 6.39
N GLU A 84 1.82 19.87 7.47
CA GLU A 84 1.90 20.52 8.77
C GLU A 84 2.78 21.78 8.72
N GLU A 85 3.92 21.74 8.03
CA GLU A 85 4.77 22.93 7.83
C GLU A 85 4.09 24.00 6.97
N LEU A 86 3.38 23.60 5.90
CA LEU A 86 2.60 24.54 5.09
C LEU A 86 1.45 25.16 5.90
N GLY A 87 0.77 24.36 6.74
CA GLY A 87 -0.29 24.81 7.64
C GLY A 87 0.14 25.92 8.57
N LYS A 88 1.37 25.84 9.11
CA LYS A 88 1.96 26.91 9.93
C LYS A 88 2.12 28.23 9.18
N ILE A 89 2.46 28.18 7.88
CA ILE A 89 2.65 29.37 7.03
C ILE A 89 1.31 30.05 6.75
N ILE A 90 0.26 29.26 6.50
CA ILE A 90 -1.07 29.77 6.14
C ILE A 90 -2.02 29.92 7.35
N HIS A 91 -1.52 29.64 8.57
CA HIS A 91 -2.27 29.65 9.82
C HIS A 91 -3.51 28.72 9.84
N ILE A 92 -3.39 27.54 9.23
CA ILE A 92 -4.43 26.48 9.24
C ILE A 92 -3.88 25.25 9.94
N ASP A 93 -4.68 24.65 10.82
CA ASP A 93 -4.37 23.36 11.44
C ASP A 93 -4.65 22.22 10.44
N LEU A 94 -3.58 21.54 10.02
CA LEU A 94 -3.61 20.41 9.10
C LEU A 94 -3.25 19.09 9.79
N ALA A 95 -3.31 19.01 11.11
CA ALA A 95 -2.98 17.77 11.86
C ALA A 95 -3.84 16.56 11.46
N ILE A 96 -5.04 16.78 10.91
CA ILE A 96 -5.88 15.70 10.37
C ILE A 96 -5.24 14.97 9.17
N LEU A 97 -4.30 15.60 8.45
CA LEU A 97 -3.63 14.96 7.33
C LEU A 97 -2.70 13.84 7.79
N THR A 98 -2.31 13.79 9.07
CA THR A 98 -1.49 12.71 9.62
C THR A 98 -2.22 11.35 9.58
N PHE A 99 -3.54 11.35 9.45
CA PHE A 99 -4.33 10.12 9.20
C PHE A 99 -4.20 9.56 7.78
N LEU A 100 -3.68 10.35 6.82
CA LEU A 100 -3.53 9.93 5.43
C LEU A 100 -2.63 8.69 5.29
N GLY A 101 -1.54 8.62 6.05
CA GLY A 101 -0.65 7.46 6.04
C GLY A 101 -1.36 6.16 6.44
N TRP A 102 -2.18 6.23 7.50
CA TRP A 102 -2.98 5.10 7.97
C TRP A 102 -4.08 4.71 6.99
N TYR A 103 -4.74 5.70 6.37
CA TYR A 103 -5.74 5.45 5.34
C TYR A 103 -5.17 4.72 4.12
N VAL A 104 -4.00 5.16 3.64
CA VAL A 104 -3.29 4.50 2.53
C VAL A 104 -2.90 3.08 2.92
N LEU A 105 -2.38 2.87 4.14
CA LEU A 105 -1.99 1.55 4.61
C LEU A 105 -3.17 0.56 4.64
N ILE A 106 -4.32 0.98 5.16
CA ILE A 106 -5.54 0.15 5.20
C ILE A 106 -6.05 -0.13 3.79
N SER A 107 -6.08 0.88 2.93
CA SER A 107 -6.49 0.72 1.52
C SER A 107 -5.64 -0.30 0.78
N LEU A 108 -4.32 -0.27 1.00
CA LEU A 108 -3.39 -1.24 0.42
C LEU A 108 -3.62 -2.66 0.95
N ILE A 109 -3.86 -2.82 2.26
CA ILE A 109 -4.19 -4.12 2.87
C ILE A 109 -5.46 -4.72 2.25
N ILE A 110 -6.52 -3.92 2.10
CA ILE A 110 -7.79 -4.37 1.50
C ILE A 110 -7.57 -4.78 0.04
N ASN A 111 -6.80 -3.99 -0.71
CA ASN A 111 -6.48 -4.28 -2.11
C ASN A 111 -5.67 -5.58 -2.26
N GLU A 112 -4.72 -5.85 -1.37
CA GLU A 112 -3.96 -7.09 -1.36
C GLU A 112 -4.82 -8.30 -1.00
N TYR A 113 -5.69 -8.15 -0.02
CA TYR A 113 -6.66 -9.17 0.34
C TYR A 113 -7.60 -9.51 -0.84
N ARG A 114 -8.09 -8.50 -1.56
CA ARG A 114 -8.89 -8.67 -2.78
C ARG A 114 -8.15 -9.52 -3.83
N SER A 115 -6.91 -9.13 -4.12
CA SER A 115 -6.06 -9.79 -5.12
C SER A 115 -5.82 -11.27 -4.79
N ILE A 116 -5.63 -11.61 -3.51
CA ILE A 116 -5.51 -13.00 -3.05
C ILE A 116 -6.79 -13.78 -3.32
N LEU A 117 -7.96 -13.23 -2.98
CA LEU A 117 -9.25 -13.91 -3.21
C LEU A 117 -9.49 -14.15 -4.70
N GLU A 118 -9.21 -13.16 -5.54
CA GLU A 118 -9.30 -13.29 -7.01
C GLU A 118 -8.35 -14.37 -7.53
N ASN A 119 -7.10 -14.40 -7.04
CA ASN A 119 -6.12 -15.42 -7.43
C ASN A 119 -6.55 -16.84 -7.03
N LEU A 120 -7.15 -17.01 -5.85
CA LEU A 120 -7.64 -18.30 -5.37
C LEU A 120 -8.85 -18.79 -6.19
N VAL A 121 -9.81 -17.91 -6.49
CA VAL A 121 -10.96 -18.23 -7.34
C VAL A 121 -10.51 -18.64 -8.74
N GLU A 122 -9.59 -17.89 -9.35
CA GLU A 122 -9.06 -18.20 -10.68
C GLU A 122 -8.16 -19.45 -10.71
N ALA A 123 -7.61 -19.85 -9.57
CA ALA A 123 -6.89 -21.12 -9.41
C ALA A 123 -7.83 -22.32 -9.21
N GLY A 124 -9.14 -22.10 -9.11
CA GLY A 124 -10.16 -23.15 -8.98
C GLY A 124 -10.45 -23.58 -7.54
N PHE A 125 -10.01 -22.81 -6.53
CA PHE A 125 -10.39 -23.06 -5.13
C PHE A 125 -11.81 -22.56 -4.86
N ASP A 126 -12.55 -23.30 -4.03
CA ASP A 126 -13.90 -22.90 -3.60
C ASP A 126 -13.80 -21.80 -2.52
N VAL A 127 -13.84 -20.55 -2.98
CA VAL A 127 -13.86 -19.37 -2.11
C VAL A 127 -15.29 -18.84 -2.02
N PRO A 128 -15.82 -18.57 -0.81
CA PRO A 128 -17.15 -18.00 -0.65
C PRO A 128 -17.31 -16.72 -1.48
N GLN A 129 -18.23 -16.75 -2.45
CA GLN A 129 -18.45 -15.65 -3.40
C GLN A 129 -18.81 -14.32 -2.73
N ILE A 130 -19.36 -14.38 -1.51
CA ILE A 130 -19.67 -13.18 -0.71
C ILE A 130 -18.40 -12.40 -0.33
N LEU A 131 -17.26 -13.07 -0.17
CA LEU A 131 -15.99 -12.40 0.15
C LEU A 131 -15.42 -11.68 -1.08
N VAL A 132 -15.61 -12.23 -2.27
CA VAL A 132 -15.13 -11.65 -3.53
C VAL A 132 -16.04 -10.49 -3.94
N LYS A 133 -17.34 -10.78 -4.11
CA LYS A 133 -18.33 -9.79 -4.56
C LYS A 133 -18.60 -8.71 -3.53
N GLY A 134 -18.58 -9.05 -2.24
CA GLY A 134 -18.77 -8.07 -1.17
C GLY A 134 -17.65 -7.02 -1.15
N LEU A 135 -16.40 -7.45 -1.30
CA LEU A 135 -15.25 -6.53 -1.34
C LEU A 135 -15.23 -5.71 -2.64
N GLU A 136 -15.56 -6.34 -3.77
CA GLU A 136 -15.65 -5.67 -5.06
C GLU A 136 -16.73 -4.58 -5.07
N VAL A 137 -17.96 -4.91 -4.64
CA VAL A 137 -19.05 -3.94 -4.55
C VAL A 137 -18.74 -2.84 -3.54
N ALA A 138 -18.14 -3.17 -2.39
CA ALA A 138 -17.70 -2.15 -1.43
C ALA A 138 -16.67 -1.19 -2.06
N SER A 139 -15.70 -1.70 -2.82
CA SER A 139 -14.73 -0.84 -3.51
C SER A 139 -15.35 0.05 -4.59
N GLN A 140 -16.25 -0.49 -5.42
CA GLN A 140 -16.94 0.26 -6.47
C GLN A 140 -17.86 1.34 -5.88
N ASN A 141 -18.53 1.04 -4.76
CA ASN A 141 -19.35 2.02 -4.06
C ASN A 141 -18.51 3.15 -3.47
N ILE A 142 -17.33 2.85 -2.92
CA ILE A 142 -16.41 3.89 -2.42
C ILE A 142 -15.94 4.77 -3.58
N GLU A 143 -15.49 4.17 -4.68
CA GLU A 143 -15.02 4.92 -5.86
C GLU A 143 -16.12 5.82 -6.45
N SER A 144 -17.34 5.29 -6.61
CA SER A 144 -18.48 6.09 -7.11
C SER A 144 -18.94 7.17 -6.14
N ILE A 145 -18.82 6.98 -4.82
CA ILE A 145 -19.08 8.04 -3.84
C ILE A 145 -18.04 9.15 -3.98
N VAL A 146 -16.78 8.82 -4.20
CA VAL A 146 -15.72 9.82 -4.41
C VAL A 146 -15.99 10.62 -5.69
N GLU A 147 -16.28 9.96 -6.81
CA GLU A 147 -16.57 10.62 -8.09
C GLU A 147 -17.84 11.48 -8.08
N ASN A 148 -18.88 11.10 -7.33
CA ASN A 148 -20.12 11.88 -7.23
C ASN A 148 -20.02 13.08 -6.25
N ASN A 149 -18.96 13.15 -5.44
CA ASN A 149 -18.73 14.25 -4.48
C ASN A 149 -17.60 15.21 -4.92
N GLU A 150 -17.00 14.99 -6.10
CA GLU A 150 -16.15 15.96 -6.82
C GLU A 150 -16.98 16.78 -7.82
#